data_AF-A0A2G3PF84-F1
#
_entry.id   AF-A0A2G3PF84-F1
#
_cell.length_a   1.000
_cell.length_b   1.000
_cell.length_c   1.000
_cell.angle_alpha   90.00
_cell.angle_beta   90.00
_cell.angle_gamma   90.00
#
_symmetry.space_group_name_H-M   'P 1'
#
loop_
_entity.id
_entity.type
_entity.pdbx_description
1 polymer ?
#
loop_
_entity_poly.entity_id
_entity_poly.type
_entity_poly.pdbx_seq_one_letter_code
_entity_poly.pdbx_strand_id
1 'polypeptide(L)'
;MEFPADPAGVVAVVKDLITLRNAVDARLAAGAAIIDRLGVAKRMGSTTSKLLQANGATPGAAARWLRIGTGLAGLDRTAGYFRDGFLSAEHVDAVVPGISHVRGRVVGVMSEEFR
;
A
#
# COMPACT_ATOMS: atom_id res chain seq x y z
N MET A 1 -12.28 13.40 -20.03
CA MET A 1 -12.36 11.98 -20.46
C MET A 1 -13.82 11.71 -20.72
N GLU A 2 -14.18 11.48 -21.97
CA GLU A 2 -15.57 11.16 -22.32
C GLU A 2 -15.75 9.65 -22.12
N PHE A 3 -16.86 9.25 -21.47
CA PHE A 3 -17.20 7.84 -21.33
C PHE A 3 -17.83 7.33 -22.63
N PRO A 4 -17.54 6.09 -23.07
CA PRO A 4 -18.23 5.48 -24.19
C PRO A 4 -19.74 5.45 -23.96
N ALA A 5 -20.52 5.52 -25.05
CA ALA A 5 -21.97 5.47 -24.97
C ALA A 5 -22.51 4.05 -24.74
N ASP A 6 -21.74 3.01 -25.08
CA ASP A 6 -22.15 1.63 -24.90
C ASP A 6 -21.77 1.08 -23.50
N PRO A 7 -22.61 0.22 -22.91
CA PRO A 7 -22.37 -0.30 -21.56
C PRO A 7 -21.03 -1.04 -21.38
N ALA A 8 -20.55 -1.76 -22.40
CA ALA A 8 -19.30 -2.52 -22.31
C ALA A 8 -18.09 -1.56 -22.27
N GLY A 9 -18.11 -0.52 -23.09
CA GLY A 9 -17.12 0.54 -23.09
C GLY A 9 -17.05 1.29 -21.76
N VAL A 10 -18.20 1.61 -21.15
CA VAL A 10 -18.23 2.26 -19.81
C VAL A 10 -17.53 1.37 -18.77
N VAL A 11 -17.87 0.08 -18.72
CA VAL A 11 -17.27 -0.86 -17.76
C VAL A 11 -15.76 -1.01 -17.99
N ALA A 12 -15.32 -1.06 -19.25
CA ALA A 12 -13.90 -1.12 -19.60
C ALA A 12 -13.14 0.11 -19.10
N VAL A 13 -13.67 1.32 -19.35
CA VAL A 13 -13.06 2.56 -18.87
C VAL A 13 -13.01 2.62 -17.34
N VAL A 14 -14.08 2.22 -16.64
CA VAL A 14 -14.08 2.17 -15.17
C VAL A 14 -13.01 1.20 -14.65
N LYS A 15 -12.87 0.02 -15.28
CA LYS A 15 -11.82 -0.95 -14.93
C LYS A 15 -10.42 -0.37 -15.12
N ASP A 16 -10.17 0.33 -16.23
CA ASP A 16 -8.89 0.95 -16.52
C ASP A 16 -8.56 2.06 -15.51
N LEU A 17 -9.55 2.87 -15.14
CA LEU A 17 -9.40 3.91 -14.12
C LEU A 17 -9.10 3.33 -12.73
N ILE A 18 -9.76 2.23 -12.35
CA ILE A 18 -9.46 1.51 -11.10
C ILE A 18 -8.03 0.96 -11.13
N THR A 19 -7.62 0.36 -12.24
CA THR A 19 -6.27 -0.19 -12.42
C THR A 19 -5.21 0.91 -12.30
N LEU A 20 -5.44 2.06 -12.96
CA LEU A 20 -4.55 3.21 -12.88
C LEU A 20 -4.45 3.75 -11.45
N ARG A 21 -5.60 3.90 -10.76
CA ARG A 21 -5.64 4.34 -9.36
C ARG A 21 -4.84 3.40 -8.45
N ASN A 22 -5.00 2.09 -8.62
CA ASN A 22 -4.26 1.08 -7.86
C ASN A 22 -2.75 1.17 -8.12
N ALA A 23 -2.32 1.32 -9.37
CA ALA A 23 -0.91 1.46 -9.73
C ALA A 23 -0.29 2.76 -9.17
N VAL A 24 -1.07 3.85 -9.15
CA VAL A 24 -0.66 5.12 -8.50
C VAL A 24 -0.52 4.94 -6.99
N ASP A 25 -1.45 4.24 -6.33
CA ASP A 25 -1.34 3.91 -4.91
C ASP A 25 -0.06 3.11 -4.60
N ALA A 26 0.36 2.21 -5.49
CA ALA A 26 1.61 1.47 -5.36
C ALA A 26 2.84 2.38 -5.37
N ARG A 27 2.83 3.38 -6.25
CA ARG A 27 3.90 4.38 -6.32
C ARG A 27 3.91 5.30 -5.11
N LEU A 28 2.73 5.66 -4.59
CA LEU A 28 2.58 6.46 -3.36
C LEU A 28 3.06 5.70 -2.12
N ALA A 29 2.77 4.41 -2.00
CA ALA A 29 3.29 3.56 -0.93
C ALA A 29 4.82 3.45 -0.97
N ALA A 30 5.40 3.22 -2.16
CA ALA A 30 6.85 3.22 -2.32
C ALA A 30 7.48 4.58 -1.95
N GLY A 31 6.86 5.68 -2.39
CA GLY A 31 7.27 7.04 -2.03
C GLY A 31 7.21 7.31 -0.53
N ALA A 32 6.12 6.89 0.14
CA ALA A 32 5.97 7.01 1.59
C ALA A 32 7.11 6.31 2.33
N ALA A 33 7.45 5.07 1.95
CA ALA A 33 8.58 4.36 2.56
C ALA A 33 9.94 5.02 2.31
N ILE A 34 10.14 5.65 1.14
CA ILE A 34 11.37 6.39 0.84
C ILE A 34 11.45 7.65 1.69
N ILE A 35 10.36 8.43 1.78
CA ILE A 35 10.26 9.63 2.64
C ILE A 35 10.59 9.29 4.10
N ASP A 36 10.03 8.18 4.58
CA ASP A 36 10.21 7.69 5.94
C ASP A 36 11.66 7.28 6.21
N ARG A 37 12.22 6.44 5.34
CA ARG A 37 13.61 5.97 5.42
C ARG A 37 14.62 7.11 5.36
N LEU A 38 14.37 8.12 4.54
CA LEU A 38 15.23 9.31 4.42
C LEU A 38 15.01 10.31 5.56
N GLY A 39 14.03 10.08 6.46
CA GLY A 39 13.73 10.96 7.58
C GLY A 39 13.36 12.39 7.14
N VAL A 40 12.76 12.55 5.96
CA VAL A 40 12.43 13.88 5.39
C VAL A 40 11.48 14.63 6.32
N ALA A 41 10.38 13.99 6.71
CA ALA A 41 9.40 14.59 7.62
C ALA A 41 9.98 14.86 9.02
N LYS A 42 10.86 13.98 9.51
CA LYS A 42 11.51 14.13 10.82
C LYS A 42 12.37 15.41 10.88
N ARG A 43 13.10 15.73 9.81
CA ARG A 43 13.90 16.96 9.69
C ARG A 43 13.05 18.24 9.74
N MET A 44 11.76 18.12 9.47
CA MET A 44 10.78 19.21 9.52
C MET A 44 9.93 19.20 10.81
N GLY A 45 10.29 18.38 11.81
CA GLY A 45 9.52 18.26 13.06
C GLY A 45 8.15 17.57 12.88
N SER A 46 8.00 16.73 11.84
CA SER A 46 6.75 16.08 11.47
C SER A 46 6.91 14.56 11.31
N THR A 47 5.82 13.88 10.94
CA THR A 47 5.81 12.45 10.58
C THR A 47 5.55 12.28 9.10
N THR A 48 5.98 11.17 8.52
CA THR A 48 5.73 10.85 7.10
C THR A 48 4.23 10.91 6.78
N SER A 49 3.39 10.35 7.64
CA SER A 49 1.93 10.40 7.48
C SER A 49 1.39 11.84 7.50
N LYS A 50 1.86 12.69 8.41
CA LYS A 50 1.46 14.12 8.44
C LYS A 50 1.93 14.88 7.20
N LEU A 51 3.13 14.60 6.70
CA LEU A 51 3.65 15.20 5.48
C LEU A 51 2.81 14.80 4.26
N LEU A 52 2.42 13.54 4.13
CA LEU A 52 1.53 13.08 3.06
C LEU A 52 0.14 13.75 3.16
N GLN A 53 -0.40 13.88 4.37
CA GLN A 53 -1.68 14.57 4.60
C GLN A 53 -1.62 16.05 4.20
N ALA A 54 -0.52 16.74 4.51
CA ALA A 54 -0.29 18.11 4.06
C ALA A 54 -0.21 18.24 2.52
N ASN A 55 0.03 17.14 1.81
CA ASN A 55 0.04 17.07 0.34
C ASN A 55 -1.27 16.48 -0.24
N GLY A 56 -2.37 16.50 0.52
CA GLY A 56 -3.70 16.13 0.04
C GLY A 56 -4.12 14.68 0.28
N ALA A 57 -3.30 13.87 0.96
CA ALA A 57 -3.71 12.52 1.35
C ALA A 57 -4.73 12.56 2.50
N THR A 58 -5.73 11.68 2.46
CA THR A 58 -6.56 11.45 3.66
C THR A 58 -5.72 10.76 4.75
N PRO A 59 -6.08 10.90 6.04
CA PRO A 59 -5.36 10.22 7.12
C PRO A 59 -5.25 8.71 6.92
N GLY A 60 -6.35 8.08 6.46
CA GLY A 60 -6.40 6.65 6.18
C GLY A 60 -5.46 6.23 5.05
N ALA A 61 -5.45 6.97 3.93
CA ALA A 61 -4.55 6.70 2.81
C ALA A 61 -3.08 6.89 3.19
N ALA A 62 -2.75 7.99 3.88
CA ALA A 62 -1.38 8.28 4.31
C ALA A 62 -0.82 7.19 5.25
N ALA A 63 -1.62 6.76 6.24
CA ALA A 63 -1.21 5.69 7.14
C ALA A 63 -1.05 4.35 6.41
N ARG A 64 -1.96 4.05 5.49
CA ARG A 64 -1.94 2.84 4.66
C ARG A 64 -0.70 2.78 3.78
N TRP A 65 -0.43 3.80 2.98
CA TRP A 65 0.72 3.83 2.09
C TRP A 65 2.03 3.67 2.83
N LEU A 66 2.16 4.28 4.01
CA LEU A 66 3.33 4.09 4.86
C LEU A 66 3.48 2.64 5.33
N ARG A 67 2.43 2.02 5.88
CA ARG A 67 2.46 0.60 6.31
C ARG A 67 2.78 -0.35 5.17
N ILE A 68 2.11 -0.16 4.03
CA ILE A 68 2.34 -0.96 2.82
C ILE A 68 3.81 -0.84 2.40
N GLY A 69 4.28 0.39 2.24
CA GLY A 69 5.63 0.64 1.73
C GLY A 69 6.74 0.10 2.62
N THR A 70 6.56 0.12 3.95
CA THR A 70 7.54 -0.43 4.89
C THR A 70 7.40 -1.93 5.12
N GLY A 71 6.22 -2.50 4.88
CA GLY A 71 5.93 -3.92 5.13
C GLY A 71 5.92 -4.83 3.90
N LEU A 72 6.15 -4.32 2.69
CA LEU A 72 6.14 -5.12 1.45
C LEU A 72 7.38 -6.01 1.26
N ALA A 73 8.45 -5.80 2.03
CA ALA A 73 9.71 -6.50 1.87
C ALA A 73 9.52 -8.02 2.04
N GLY A 74 9.94 -8.80 1.03
CA GLY A 74 9.77 -10.26 1.01
C GLY A 74 8.42 -10.75 0.49
N LEU A 75 7.55 -9.86 0.00
CA LEU A 75 6.26 -10.19 -0.62
C LEU A 75 6.25 -9.90 -2.13
N ASP A 76 7.25 -10.41 -2.86
CA ASP A 76 7.55 -9.99 -4.24
C ASP A 76 6.37 -10.18 -5.21
N ARG A 77 5.60 -11.25 -5.06
CA ARG A 77 4.41 -11.48 -5.90
C ARG A 77 3.30 -10.48 -5.62
N THR A 78 3.02 -10.19 -4.35
CA THR A 78 2.06 -9.15 -3.94
C THR A 78 2.53 -7.78 -4.45
N ALA A 79 3.84 -7.50 -4.36
CA ALA A 79 4.44 -6.28 -4.87
C ALA A 79 4.27 -6.12 -6.39
N GLY A 80 4.45 -7.20 -7.15
CA GLY A 80 4.20 -7.23 -8.59
C GLY A 80 2.76 -6.87 -8.92
N TYR A 81 1.79 -7.62 -8.37
CA TYR A 81 0.38 -7.36 -8.65
C TYR A 81 -0.12 -5.99 -8.17
N PHE A 82 0.43 -5.46 -7.09
CA PHE A 82 0.11 -4.10 -6.66
C PHE A 82 0.64 -3.05 -7.64
N ARG A 83 1.88 -3.22 -8.10
CA ARG A 83 2.51 -2.31 -9.08
C ARG A 83 1.75 -2.29 -10.41
N ASP A 84 1.26 -3.44 -10.84
CA ASP A 84 0.51 -3.57 -12.10
C ASP A 84 -0.95 -3.07 -11.97
N GLY A 85 -1.35 -2.58 -10.79
CA GLY A 85 -2.70 -2.07 -10.53
C GLY A 85 -3.76 -3.17 -10.34
N PHE A 86 -3.35 -4.43 -10.30
CA PHE A 86 -4.25 -5.57 -10.10
C PHE A 86 -4.81 -5.61 -8.68
N LEU A 87 -3.97 -5.35 -7.68
CA LEU A 87 -4.40 -5.25 -6.27
C LEU A 87 -4.61 -3.80 -5.87
N SER A 88 -5.68 -3.54 -5.10
CA SER A 88 -5.88 -2.24 -4.47
C SER A 88 -4.97 -2.05 -3.26
N ALA A 89 -4.73 -0.79 -2.88
CA ALA A 89 -3.99 -0.49 -1.66
C ALA A 89 -4.65 -1.13 -0.43
N GLU A 90 -5.98 -1.12 -0.35
CA GLU A 90 -6.74 -1.76 0.73
C GLU A 90 -6.44 -3.25 0.85
N HIS A 91 -6.39 -3.95 -0.29
CA HIS A 91 -6.08 -5.39 -0.32
C HIS A 91 -4.66 -5.64 0.20
N VAL A 92 -3.70 -4.86 -0.28
CA VAL A 92 -2.29 -5.03 0.09
C VAL A 92 -2.06 -4.67 1.56
N ASP A 93 -2.72 -3.63 2.07
CA ASP A 93 -2.70 -3.25 3.49
C ASP A 93 -3.33 -4.30 4.40
N ALA A 94 -4.19 -5.18 3.90
CA ALA A 94 -4.68 -6.32 4.66
C ALA A 94 -3.65 -7.48 4.67
N VAL A 95 -3.00 -7.72 3.53
CA VAL A 95 -1.99 -8.79 3.38
C VAL A 95 -0.76 -8.54 4.25
N VAL A 96 -0.19 -7.34 4.23
CA VAL A 96 1.05 -7.00 4.96
C VAL A 96 0.99 -7.30 6.47
N PRO A 97 0.01 -6.78 7.24
CA PRO A 97 -0.13 -7.10 8.65
C PRO A 97 -0.60 -8.55 8.85
N GLY A 98 -1.40 -9.11 7.94
CA GLY A 98 -1.82 -10.52 8.01
C GLY A 98 -0.63 -11.49 7.99
N ILE A 99 0.31 -11.31 7.06
CA ILE A 99 1.54 -12.13 7.00
C ILE A 99 2.40 -11.90 8.24
N SER A 100 2.56 -10.65 8.70
CA SER A 100 3.31 -10.34 9.91
C SER A 100 2.72 -11.03 11.14
N HIS A 101 1.40 -11.06 11.26
CA HIS A 101 0.68 -11.74 12.33
C HIS A 101 0.90 -13.26 12.30
N VAL A 102 0.74 -13.89 11.14
CA VAL A 102 0.99 -15.34 10.98
C VAL A 102 2.42 -15.70 11.35
N ARG A 103 3.40 -14.92 10.87
CA ARG A 103 4.82 -15.12 11.19
C ARG A 103 5.08 -15.03 12.70
N GLY A 104 4.49 -14.04 13.38
CA GLY A 104 4.60 -13.89 14.82
C GLY A 104 4.05 -15.09 15.60
N ARG A 105 2.92 -15.67 15.15
CA ARG A 105 2.33 -16.85 15.79
C ARG A 105 3.17 -18.11 15.60
N VAL A 106 3.72 -18.34 14.40
CA VAL A 106 4.55 -19.51 14.13
C VAL A 106 5.82 -19.51 14.99
N VAL A 107 6.49 -18.35 15.11
CA VAL A 107 7.67 -18.20 15.97
C VAL A 107 7.30 -18.43 17.44
N GLY A 108 6.16 -17.91 17.89
CA GLY A 108 5.66 -18.12 19.25
C GLY A 108 5.44 -19.60 19.57
N VAL A 109 4.77 -20.34 18.68
CA VAL A 109 4.53 -21.79 18.84
C VAL A 109 5.84 -22.56 18.91
N MET A 110 6.80 -22.29 18.02
CA MET A 110 8.11 -22.94 18.09
C MET A 110 8.84 -22.61 19.38
N SER A 111 8.79 -21.37 19.87
CA SER A 111 9.44 -21.00 21.13
C SER A 111 8.81 -21.65 22.37
N GLU A 112 7.53 -22.02 22.31
CA GLU A 112 6.83 -22.77 23.37
C GLU A 112 7.10 -24.28 23.29
N GLU A 113 7.25 -24.85 22.09
CA GLU A 113 7.53 -26.28 21.88
C GLU A 113 8.97 -26.69 22.28
N PHE A 114 9.91 -25.73 22.30
CA PHE A 114 11.28 -25.93 22.75
C PHE A 114 11.55 -25.49 24.20
N ARG A 115 10.51 -25.38 25.03
CA ARG A 115 10.59 -25.05 26.48
C ARG A 115 10.22 -26.26 27.34
#